data_AF-A0A2M9P4Y2-F1
#
_entry.id   AF-A0A2M9P4Y2-F1
#
_cell.length_a   1.000
_cell.length_b   1.000
_cell.length_c   1.000
_cell.angle_alpha   90.00
_cell.angle_beta   90.00
_cell.angle_gamma   90.00
#
_symmetry.space_group_name_H-M   'P 1'
#
loop_
_entity.id
_entity.type
_entity.pdbx_description
1 polymer ?
#
loop_
_entity_poly.entity_id
_entity_poly.type
_entity_poly.pdbx_seq_one_letter_code
_entity_poly.pdbx_strand_id
1 'polypeptide(L)' 'MATIRVSSETEFTKALLTANGGDTILLKAGTYSDLDIKDNRQNDLDFSSTVTIRSEDPNNRAVINELFVQ' A
#
# COMPACT_ATOMS: atom_id res chain seq x y z
N MET A 1 14.26 3.58 3.08
CA MET A 1 14.14 2.79 1.84
C MET A 1 14.23 1.31 2.16
N ALA A 2 13.07 0.77 2.53
CA ALA A 2 12.79 -0.64 2.65
C ALA A 2 11.84 -1.08 1.52
N THR A 3 11.87 -2.36 1.18
CA THR A 3 10.89 -2.98 0.29
C THR A 3 9.94 -3.82 1.13
N ILE A 4 8.65 -3.45 1.14
CA ILE A 4 7.60 -4.14 1.88
C ILE A 4 6.77 -4.94 0.88
N ARG A 5 6.74 -6.26 1.02
CA ARG A 5 5.93 -7.15 0.17
C ARG A 5 4.60 -7.41 0.85
N VAL A 6 3.52 -7.24 0.12
CA VAL A 6 2.16 -7.45 0.63
C VAL A 6 1.37 -8.34 -0.32
N SER A 7 0.55 -9.21 0.26
CA SER A 7 -0.23 -10.22 -0.45
C SER A 7 -1.72 -10.17 -0.13
N SER A 8 -2.15 -9.28 0.78
CA SER A 8 -3.54 -9.09 1.17
C SER A 8 -3.84 -7.61 1.49
N GLU A 9 -5.12 -7.24 1.52
CA GLU A 9 -5.54 -5.87 1.87
C GLU A 9 -5.06 -5.47 3.28
N THR A 10 -5.15 -6.39 4.24
CA THR A 10 -4.71 -6.13 5.62
C THR A 10 -3.21 -5.87 5.71
N GLU A 11 -2.41 -6.60 4.93
CA GLU A 11 -0.97 -6.37 4.83
C GLU A 11 -0.66 -5.04 4.14
N PHE A 12 -1.43 -4.68 3.11
CA PHE A 12 -1.28 -3.40 2.42
C PHE A 12 -1.55 -2.21 3.36
N THR A 13 -2.68 -2.22 4.09
CA THR A 13 -2.98 -1.14 5.04
C THR A 13 -1.91 -1.04 6.13
N LYS A 14 -1.45 -2.17 6.67
CA LYS A 14 -0.35 -2.17 7.65
C LYS A 14 0.97 -1.66 7.07
N ALA A 15 1.29 -2.05 5.85
CA ALA A 15 2.49 -1.56 5.15
C ALA A 15 2.41 -0.06 4.93
N LEU A 16 1.24 0.47 4.56
CA LEU A 16 1.04 1.90 4.35
C LEU A 16 1.23 2.69 5.65
N LEU A 17 0.71 2.19 6.78
CA LEU A 17 0.82 2.82 8.11
C LEU A 17 2.24 2.77 8.70
N THR A 18 3.08 1.86 8.21
CA THR A 18 4.45 1.68 8.71
C THR A 18 5.52 2.11 7.72
N ALA A 19 5.11 2.45 6.48
CA ALA A 19 5.99 2.93 5.45
C ALA A 19 6.57 4.29 5.84
N ASN A 20 7.86 4.46 5.59
CA ASN A 20 8.52 5.74 5.71
C ASN A 20 8.77 6.31 4.32
N GLY A 21 8.96 7.62 4.24
CA GLY A 21 9.31 8.25 2.98
C GLY A 21 10.53 7.59 2.32
N GLY A 22 10.41 7.29 1.03
CA GLY A 22 11.40 6.55 0.24
C GLY A 22 11.24 5.03 0.26
N ASP A 23 10.22 4.48 0.92
CA ASP A 23 9.93 3.04 0.90
C ASP A 23 9.15 2.61 -0.35
N THR A 24 9.25 1.32 -0.67
CA THR A 24 8.53 0.71 -1.79
C THR A 24 7.65 -0.44 -1.31
N ILE A 25 6.34 -0.34 -1.55
CA ILE A 25 5.37 -1.39 -1.29
C ILE A 25 5.15 -2.17 -2.60
N LEU A 26 5.48 -3.46 -2.57
CA LEU A 26 5.28 -4.41 -3.66
C LEU A 26 4.00 -5.22 -3.42
N LEU A 27 3.03 -5.05 -4.30
CA LEU A 27 1.76 -5.77 -4.31
C LEU A 27 1.92 -7.08 -5.08
N LYS A 28 1.71 -8.20 -4.41
CA LYS A 28 1.62 -9.50 -5.10
C LYS A 28 0.44 -9.50 -6.06
N ALA A 29 0.54 -10.29 -7.12
CA ALA A 29 -0.57 -10.50 -8.04
C ALA A 29 -1.85 -10.93 -7.30
N GLY A 30 -2.95 -10.25 -7.59
CA GLY A 30 -4.22 -10.46 -6.90
C GLY A 30 -5.11 -9.24 -6.99
N THR A 31 -6.37 -9.42 -6.58
CA THR A 31 -7.37 -8.36 -6.50
C THR A 31 -7.48 -7.90 -5.06
N TYR A 32 -7.28 -6.61 -4.84
CA TYR A 32 -7.47 -5.91 -3.57
C TYR A 32 -8.78 -5.14 -3.71
N SER A 33 -9.84 -5.64 -3.07
CA SER A 33 -11.21 -5.21 -3.39
C SER A 33 -11.68 -4.10 -2.45
N ASP A 34 -11.34 -4.20 -1.17
CA ASP A 34 -11.80 -3.30 -0.12
C ASP A 34 -10.61 -2.60 0.55
N LEU A 35 -9.93 -1.74 -0.20
CA LEU A 35 -8.86 -0.90 0.37
C LEU A 35 -9.47 0.37 0.97
N ASP A 36 -9.54 0.39 2.29
CA ASP A 36 -10.00 1.54 3.06
C ASP A 36 -8.81 2.19 3.79
N ILE A 37 -8.44 3.37 3.30
CA ILE A 37 -7.41 4.22 3.90
C ILE A 37 -8.14 5.31 4.67
N LYS A 38 -8.21 5.13 5.99
CA LYS A 38 -8.77 6.14 6.91
C LYS A 38 -7.64 7.00 7.44
N ASP A 39 -7.61 8.26 7.02
CA ASP A 39 -6.84 9.27 7.71
C ASP A 39 -7.54 9.58 9.04
N ASN A 40 -6.84 9.30 10.13
CA ASN A 40 -7.29 9.67 11.46
C ASN A 40 -6.06 10.11 12.26
N ARG A 41 -6.26 10.70 13.44
CA ARG A 41 -5.15 11.19 14.27
C ARG A 41 -4.09 10.14 14.66
N GLN A 42 -4.33 8.85 14.42
CA GLN A 42 -3.39 7.74 14.64
C GLN A 42 -2.82 7.14 13.34
N ASN A 43 -3.41 7.45 12.18
CA ASN A 43 -3.10 6.92 10.87
C ASN A 43 -2.85 8.06 9.86
N ASP A 44 -2.17 9.12 10.30
CA ASP A 44 -1.79 10.23 9.45
C ASP A 44 -0.74 9.73 8.43
N LEU A 45 -1.11 9.75 7.15
CA LEU A 45 -0.21 9.38 6.06
C LEU A 45 0.68 10.56 5.68
N ASP A 46 1.37 11.13 6.66
CA ASP A 46 2.34 12.19 6.47
C ASP A 46 3.72 11.59 6.19
N PHE A 47 3.98 11.28 4.93
CA PHE A 47 5.28 10.80 4.51
C PHE A 47 6.23 11.97 4.23
N SER A 48 7.36 12.01 4.95
CA SER A 48 8.43 13.00 4.73
C SER A 48 9.04 13.00 3.32
N SER A 49 8.82 11.92 2.54
CA SER A 49 9.17 11.81 1.13
C SER A 49 8.31 10.75 0.43
N THR A 50 8.43 10.60 -0.89
CA THR A 50 7.57 9.73 -1.71
C THR A 50 7.62 8.26 -1.27
N VAL A 51 6.45 7.65 -1.04
CA VAL A 51 6.27 6.19 -0.93
C VAL A 51 5.85 5.65 -2.29
N THR A 52 6.55 4.62 -2.77
CA THR A 52 6.26 3.99 -4.07
C THR A 52 5.41 2.75 -3.87
N ILE A 53 4.28 2.66 -4.57
CA ILE A 53 3.46 1.44 -4.60
C ILE A 53 3.52 0.87 -6.02
N ARG A 54 3.85 -0.41 -6.17
CA ARG A 54 3.87 -1.08 -7.48
C ARG A 54 3.50 -2.56 -7.38
N SER A 55 3.13 -3.17 -8.50
CA SER A 55 3.02 -4.62 -8.59
C SER A 55 4.40 -5.28 -8.48
N GLU A 56 4.47 -6.40 -7.76
CA GLU A 56 5.65 -7.24 -7.66
C GLU A 56 6.01 -7.87 -9.01
N ASP A 57 5.00 -8.31 -9.77
CA ASP A 57 5.15 -8.88 -11.10
C ASP A 57 4.49 -7.96 -12.16
N PRO A 58 5.26 -7.44 -13.16
CA PRO A 58 4.70 -6.62 -14.23
C PRO A 58 3.82 -7.39 -15.22
N ASN A 59 4.00 -8.72 -15.32
CA ASN A 59 3.21 -9.61 -16.19
C ASN A 59 1.95 -10.12 -15.51
N ASN A 60 1.94 -10.16 -14.18
CA ASN A 60 0.79 -10.53 -13.36
C ASN A 60 0.51 -9.43 -12.32
N ARG A 61 -0.17 -8.38 -12.79
CA ARG A 61 -0.34 -7.14 -12.01
C ARG A 61 -1.30 -7.33 -10.86
N ALA A 62 -1.02 -6.64 -9.76
CA ALA A 62 -2.00 -6.41 -8.72
C ALA A 62 -3.07 -5.44 -9.24
N VAL A 63 -4.34 -5.71 -8.92
CA VAL A 63 -5.48 -4.87 -9.28
C VAL A 63 -6.13 -4.37 -8.00
N ILE A 64 -6.29 -3.05 -7.89
CA ILE A 64 -7.10 -2.43 -6.85
C ILE A 64 -8.45 -2.11 -7.51
N ASN A 65 -9.51 -2.78 -7.07
CA ASN A 65 -10.84 -2.58 -7.65
C ASN A 65 -11.48 -1.31 -7.08
N GLU A 66 -11.47 -1.17 -5.76
CA GLU A 66 -12.00 -0.01 -5.07
C GLU A 66 -10.98 0.50 -4.04
N LEU A 67 -10.87 1.83 -3.97
CA LEU A 67 -10.00 2.53 -3.02
C LEU A 67 -10.80 3.66 -2.40
N PHE A 68 -11.01 3.57 -1.09
CA PHE A 68 -11.62 4.61 -0.30
C PHE A 68 -10.50 5.36 0.44
N VAL A 69 -10.40 6.67 0.21
CA VAL A 69 -9.51 7.57 0.93
C VAL A 69 -10.40 8.58 1.64
N GLN A 70 -10.36 8.60 2.97
CA GLN A 70 -11.25 9.41 3.82
C GLN A 70 -10.46 10.23 4.82
#